data_AF-A0A5B7FC75-F1
#
_entry.id   AF-A0A5B7FC75-F1
#
_cell.length_a   1.000
_cell.length_b   1.000
_cell.length_c   1.000
_cell.angle_alpha   90.00
_cell.angle_beta   90.00
_cell.angle_gamma   90.00
#
_symmetry.space_group_name_H-M   'P 1'
#
loop_
_entity.id
_entity.type
_entity.pdbx_description
1 polymer ?
#
loop_
_entity_poly.entity_id
_entity_poly.type
_entity_poly.pdbx_seq_one_letter_code
_entity_poly.pdbx_strand_id
1 'polypeptide(L)'
;MLRTVEQLNVGQMQNLLDVVKSRFHDSPLIWLKDLASYLNVRINPIHTPDPAFRGHPPLYPTSLLSNGVKNLLIETFTSCNDSVLAAFHKHCVSSMVQEQVKGLSVVGYKLFIQMLSIQHPQVGLVNLPFYCELRHSIQNQTPTCLSLLWAVGQLGHNDFITGLQVWLDLMVPLIGLKHYSAFVVDYGSTVFGSGGGDGAESCGEVLGVREFFTILDFTWSSSGSLTKPVQRQLFALYPKVKV
;
A
#
# COMPACT_ATOMS: atom_id res chain seq x y z
N MET A 1 11.68 7.93 14.74
CA MET A 1 11.46 6.91 13.69
C MET A 1 12.75 6.60 12.92
N LEU A 2 13.38 7.57 12.25
CA LEU A 2 14.59 7.39 11.41
C LEU A 2 15.69 6.52 12.05
N ARG A 3 16.18 6.87 13.24
CA ARG A 3 17.26 6.12 13.92
C ARG A 3 16.89 4.67 14.28
N THR A 4 15.62 4.39 14.56
CA THR A 4 15.20 3.05 15.04
C THR A 4 15.17 2.03 13.90
N VAL A 5 14.76 2.46 12.70
CA VAL A 5 14.73 1.59 11.51
C VAL A 5 16.15 1.28 11.03
N GLU A 6 17.04 2.28 11.05
CA GLU A 6 18.45 2.12 10.66
C GLU A 6 19.23 1.20 11.62
N GLN A 7 18.81 1.12 12.89
CA GLN A 7 19.46 0.33 13.95
C GLN A 7 18.98 -1.13 14.02
N LEU A 8 18.13 -1.57 13.10
CA LEU A 8 17.68 -2.97 13.05
C LEU A 8 18.87 -3.91 12.88
N ASN A 9 19.01 -4.86 13.82
CA ASN A 9 20.10 -5.81 13.83
C ASN A 9 19.72 -7.09 13.09
N VAL A 10 20.38 -7.35 11.96
CA VAL A 10 20.15 -8.53 11.11
C VAL A 10 20.37 -9.84 11.88
N GLY A 11 21.40 -9.93 12.71
CA GLY A 11 21.69 -11.13 13.50
C GLY A 11 20.58 -11.47 14.50
N GLN A 12 19.99 -10.46 15.15
CA GLN A 12 18.84 -10.68 16.03
C GLN A 12 17.60 -11.15 15.27
N MET A 13 17.36 -10.60 14.08
CA MET A 13 16.26 -11.02 13.21
C MET A 13 16.45 -12.44 12.70
N GLN A 14 17.67 -12.80 12.29
CA GLN A 14 18.03 -14.15 11.87
C GLN A 14 17.83 -15.15 13.01
N ASN A 15 18.35 -14.85 14.20
CA ASN A 15 18.18 -15.71 15.37
C ASN A 15 16.69 -15.93 15.72
N LEU A 16 15.86 -14.88 15.62
CA LEU A 16 14.40 -15.02 15.81
C LEU A 16 13.81 -15.97 14.76
N LEU A 17 14.15 -15.78 13.49
CA LEU A 17 13.68 -16.63 12.40
C LEU A 17 14.11 -18.08 12.59
N ASP A 18 15.36 -18.35 12.98
CA ASP A 18 15.87 -19.70 13.18
C ASP A 18 15.11 -20.42 14.32
N VAL A 19 14.86 -19.71 15.42
CA VAL A 19 14.08 -20.24 16.55
C VAL A 19 12.65 -20.56 16.13
N VAL A 20 11.96 -19.65 15.42
CA VAL A 20 10.57 -19.87 15.01
C VAL A 20 10.49 -20.96 13.92
N LYS A 21 11.43 -20.97 12.97
CA LYS A 21 11.56 -22.02 11.93
C LYS A 21 11.74 -23.40 12.54
N SER A 22 12.59 -23.53 13.56
CA SER A 22 12.81 -24.82 14.23
C SER A 22 11.55 -25.39 14.88
N ARG A 23 10.63 -24.53 15.33
CA ARG A 23 9.38 -24.92 16.00
C ARG A 23 8.22 -25.11 15.02
N PHE A 24 8.20 -24.35 13.93
CA PHE A 24 7.06 -24.23 13.01
C PHE A 24 7.48 -24.35 11.54
N HIS A 25 8.28 -25.36 11.21
CA HIS A 25 8.85 -25.55 9.87
C HIS A 25 7.79 -25.64 8.75
N ASP A 26 6.67 -26.32 9.01
CA ASP A 26 5.57 -26.46 8.05
C ASP A 26 4.55 -25.32 8.08
N SER A 27 4.80 -24.26 8.85
CA SER A 27 3.90 -23.11 8.96
C SER A 27 4.54 -21.77 8.60
N PRO A 28 4.87 -21.56 7.30
CA PRO A 28 5.33 -20.29 6.77
C PRO A 28 4.43 -19.07 6.95
N LEU A 29 3.29 -19.16 7.62
CA LEU A 29 2.55 -17.94 7.97
C LEU A 29 2.92 -17.47 9.38
N ILE A 30 3.29 -18.38 10.27
CA ILE A 30 3.61 -18.07 11.67
C ILE A 30 4.90 -17.27 11.76
N TRP A 31 5.96 -17.74 11.09
CA TRP A 31 7.27 -17.08 11.10
C TRP A 31 7.27 -15.62 10.60
N LEU A 32 6.43 -15.31 9.60
CA LEU A 32 6.29 -13.99 8.99
C LEU A 32 5.51 -13.07 9.93
N LYS A 33 4.43 -13.58 10.54
CA LYS A 33 3.64 -12.85 11.53
C LYS A 33 4.46 -12.50 12.76
N ASP A 34 5.22 -13.46 13.28
CA ASP A 34 6.09 -13.24 14.44
C ASP A 34 7.18 -12.20 14.11
N LEU A 35 7.80 -12.29 12.94
CA LEU A 35 8.80 -11.31 12.50
C LEU A 35 8.18 -9.91 12.32
N ALA A 36 6.97 -9.82 11.74
CA ALA A 36 6.24 -8.57 11.59
C ALA A 36 5.89 -7.92 12.93
N SER A 37 5.35 -8.71 13.86
CA SER A 37 5.06 -8.24 15.22
C SER A 37 6.34 -7.81 15.94
N TYR A 38 7.42 -8.59 15.82
CA TYR A 38 8.72 -8.25 16.40
C TYR A 38 9.23 -6.89 15.89
N LEU A 39 9.24 -6.69 14.57
CA LEU A 39 9.67 -5.41 14.00
C LEU A 39 8.74 -4.28 14.40
N ASN A 40 7.43 -4.50 14.46
CA ASN A 40 6.51 -3.44 14.85
C ASN A 40 6.73 -2.97 16.29
N VAL A 41 7.01 -3.90 17.22
CA VAL A 41 7.34 -3.57 18.61
C VAL A 41 8.71 -2.89 18.72
N ARG A 42 9.71 -3.36 17.96
CA ARG A 42 11.06 -2.77 17.97
C ARG A 42 11.08 -1.38 17.35
N ILE A 43 10.31 -1.17 16.29
CA ILE A 43 10.14 0.10 15.61
C ILE A 43 8.94 0.81 16.27
N ASN A 44 9.12 1.19 17.53
CA ASN A 44 8.16 2.04 18.21
C ASN A 44 8.62 3.50 18.08
N PRO A 45 8.08 4.30 17.14
CA PRO A 45 8.43 5.69 17.04
C PRO A 45 7.93 6.40 18.32
N ILE A 46 8.88 6.88 19.12
CA ILE A 46 8.62 7.70 20.32
C ILE A 46 7.84 9.00 19.98
N HIS A 47 7.79 9.37 18.69
CA HIS A 47 7.09 10.53 18.18
C HIS A 47 6.39 10.16 16.87
N THR A 48 5.07 9.98 16.90
CA THR A 48 4.23 9.62 15.75
C THR A 48 4.14 10.78 14.75
N PRO A 49 4.28 10.53 13.44
CA PRO A 49 3.16 10.89 12.57
C PRO A 49 2.97 9.88 11.43
N ASP A 50 1.73 9.45 11.21
CA ASP A 50 1.41 8.63 10.05
C ASP A 50 -0.03 8.81 9.57
N PRO A 51 -0.16 9.67 8.58
CA PRO A 51 -1.01 9.34 7.44
C PRO A 51 -0.22 9.65 6.18
N ALA A 52 -0.07 8.69 5.27
CA ALA A 52 0.33 9.03 3.91
C ALA A 52 1.70 9.73 3.75
N PHE A 53 2.62 9.61 4.73
CA PHE A 53 4.06 10.00 4.73
C PHE A 53 4.48 11.11 3.73
N ARG A 54 3.69 12.17 3.61
CA ARG A 54 3.88 13.19 2.57
C ARG A 54 5.19 13.93 2.79
N GLY A 55 5.94 14.14 1.71
CA GLY A 55 7.21 14.87 1.71
C GLY A 55 8.44 14.01 2.02
N HIS A 56 8.29 12.69 2.17
CA HIS A 56 9.43 11.78 2.26
C HIS A 56 9.95 11.34 0.89
N PRO A 57 11.23 10.90 0.79
CA PRO A 57 11.81 10.40 -0.45
C PRO A 57 11.07 9.16 -0.99
N PRO A 58 11.27 8.82 -2.27
CA PRO A 58 10.79 7.56 -2.83
C PRO A 58 11.16 6.36 -1.96
N LEU A 59 10.27 5.36 -1.92
CA LEU A 59 10.44 4.11 -1.16
C LEU A 59 10.55 4.28 0.36
N TYR A 60 10.22 5.44 0.93
CA TYR A 60 10.07 5.54 2.38
C TYR A 60 8.87 4.69 2.87
N PRO A 61 8.97 3.98 4.02
CA PRO A 61 10.11 3.92 4.94
C PRO A 61 11.15 2.83 4.63
N THR A 62 10.93 1.97 3.64
CA THR A 62 11.88 0.85 3.32
C THR A 62 13.24 1.34 2.84
N SER A 63 13.34 2.56 2.31
CA SER A 63 14.61 3.20 1.96
C SER A 63 15.57 3.35 3.15
N LEU A 64 15.07 3.36 4.39
CA LEU A 64 15.88 3.43 5.61
C LEU A 64 16.48 2.09 6.05
N LEU A 65 16.02 0.97 5.48
CA LEU A 65 16.54 -0.35 5.86
C LEU A 65 17.96 -0.53 5.31
N SER A 66 18.84 -1.11 6.13
CA SER A 66 20.14 -1.56 5.66
C SER A 66 19.99 -2.69 4.65
N ASN A 67 20.98 -2.85 3.76
CA ASN A 67 20.95 -3.91 2.75
C ASN A 67 20.88 -5.31 3.37
N GLY A 68 21.53 -5.53 4.52
CA GLY A 68 21.45 -6.80 5.23
C GLY A 68 20.03 -7.13 5.71
N VAL A 69 19.30 -6.13 6.22
CA VAL A 69 17.89 -6.34 6.61
C VAL A 69 17.01 -6.57 5.38
N LYS A 70 17.21 -5.79 4.30
CA LYS A 70 16.45 -5.97 3.05
C LYS A 70 16.63 -7.37 2.48
N ASN A 71 17.87 -7.85 2.38
CA ASN A 71 18.18 -9.16 1.84
C ASN A 71 17.55 -10.28 2.68
N LEU A 72 17.67 -10.21 4.02
CA LEU A 72 17.05 -11.18 4.91
C LEU A 72 15.52 -11.27 4.70
N LEU A 73 14.86 -10.12 4.57
CA LEU A 73 13.41 -10.07 4.36
C LEU A 73 13.03 -10.64 2.98
N ILE A 74 13.77 -10.27 1.93
CA ILE A 74 13.55 -10.79 0.58
C ILE A 74 13.75 -12.32 0.54
N GLU A 75 14.84 -12.83 1.10
CA GLU A 75 15.11 -14.28 1.20
C GLU A 75 14.01 -15.02 1.98
N THR A 76 13.45 -14.37 3.01
CA THR A 76 12.32 -14.95 3.75
C THR A 76 11.07 -15.02 2.87
N PHE A 77 10.77 -13.99 2.08
CA PHE A 77 9.61 -14.01 1.17
C PHE A 77 9.78 -15.05 0.06
N THR A 78 10.97 -15.17 -0.54
CA THR A 78 11.22 -16.13 -1.62
C THR A 78 11.14 -17.59 -1.16
N SER A 79 11.25 -17.85 0.15
CA SER A 79 11.02 -19.16 0.75
C SER A 79 9.54 -19.53 0.94
N CYS A 80 8.61 -18.62 0.63
CA CYS A 80 7.17 -18.80 0.74
C CYS A 80 6.50 -18.93 -0.63
N ASN A 81 5.36 -19.62 -0.69
CA ASN A 81 4.50 -19.57 -1.87
C ASN A 81 3.53 -18.38 -1.83
N ASP A 82 2.94 -18.05 -2.98
CA ASP A 82 2.06 -16.89 -3.15
C ASP A 82 0.82 -16.92 -2.26
N SER A 83 0.26 -18.10 -1.98
CA SER A 83 -0.90 -18.24 -1.09
C SER A 83 -0.55 -17.79 0.34
N VAL A 84 0.62 -18.19 0.83
CA VAL A 84 1.11 -17.76 2.14
C VAL A 84 1.43 -16.28 2.15
N LEU A 85 2.10 -15.77 1.12
CA LEU A 85 2.42 -14.35 1.01
C LEU A 85 1.15 -13.49 0.95
N ALA A 86 0.09 -13.96 0.27
CA ALA A 86 -1.20 -13.26 0.21
C ALA A 86 -1.88 -13.21 1.57
N ALA A 87 -1.88 -14.33 2.29
CA ALA A 87 -2.40 -14.40 3.65
C ALA A 87 -1.61 -13.49 4.61
N PHE A 88 -0.28 -13.43 4.44
CA PHE A 88 0.58 -12.57 5.22
C PHE A 88 0.37 -11.08 4.90
N HIS A 89 0.27 -10.70 3.63
CA HIS A 89 -0.05 -9.34 3.21
C HIS A 89 -1.38 -8.86 3.83
N LYS A 90 -2.44 -9.68 3.70
CA LYS A 90 -3.74 -9.43 4.35
C LYS A 90 -3.62 -9.28 5.86
N HIS A 91 -2.81 -10.12 6.51
CA HIS A 91 -2.56 -10.00 7.94
C HIS A 91 -1.90 -8.66 8.29
N CYS A 92 -0.81 -8.27 7.61
CA CYS A 92 -0.12 -7.01 7.88
C CYS A 92 -1.06 -5.80 7.72
N VAL A 93 -1.87 -5.76 6.65
CA VAL A 93 -2.85 -4.68 6.44
C VAL A 93 -3.89 -4.66 7.55
N SER A 94 -4.42 -5.83 7.94
CA SER A 94 -5.44 -5.93 9.00
C SER A 94 -4.88 -5.51 10.35
N SER A 95 -3.70 -6.00 10.72
CA SER A 95 -3.02 -5.65 11.98
C SER A 95 -2.66 -4.17 12.02
N MET A 96 -2.16 -3.61 10.90
CA MET A 96 -1.91 -2.17 10.75
C MET A 96 -3.19 -1.37 11.04
N VAL A 97 -4.31 -1.70 10.40
CA VAL A 97 -5.57 -0.97 10.64
C VAL A 97 -6.01 -1.11 12.10
N GLN A 98 -6.03 -2.32 12.64
CA GLN A 98 -6.47 -2.58 14.02
C GLN A 98 -5.62 -1.86 15.08
N GLU A 99 -4.31 -1.86 14.91
CA GLU A 99 -3.38 -1.21 15.83
C GLU A 99 -3.40 0.32 15.69
N GLN A 100 -3.52 0.84 14.46
CA GLN A 100 -3.61 2.28 14.22
C GLN A 100 -4.88 2.89 14.82
N VAL A 101 -6.02 2.18 14.77
CA VAL A 101 -7.26 2.59 15.45
C VAL A 101 -7.06 2.72 16.97
N LYS A 102 -6.18 1.89 17.56
CA LYS A 102 -5.81 1.94 18.98
C LYS A 102 -4.72 2.99 19.28
N GLY A 103 -4.26 3.75 18.28
CA GLY A 103 -3.17 4.71 18.44
C GLY A 103 -1.80 4.08 18.62
N LEU A 104 -1.62 2.80 18.26
CA LEU A 104 -0.34 2.10 18.34
C LEU A 104 0.51 2.34 17.09
N SER A 105 1.82 2.12 17.22
CA SER A 105 2.73 2.11 16.07
C SER A 105 2.36 1.02 15.08
N VAL A 106 2.50 1.31 13.79
CA VAL A 106 2.25 0.34 12.72
C VAL A 106 3.36 0.28 11.68
N VAL A 107 4.49 0.94 11.96
CA VAL A 107 5.60 1.10 11.01
C VAL A 107 6.20 -0.24 10.59
N GLY A 108 6.26 -1.22 11.52
CA GLY A 108 6.74 -2.56 11.22
C GLY A 108 5.90 -3.22 10.14
N TYR A 109 4.57 -3.21 10.29
CA TYR A 109 3.66 -3.75 9.28
C TYR A 109 3.77 -3.01 7.95
N LYS A 110 3.92 -1.68 7.96
CA LYS A 110 4.08 -0.88 6.75
C LYS A 110 5.34 -1.21 5.95
N LEU A 111 6.45 -1.52 6.62
CA LEU A 111 7.67 -1.98 5.96
C LEU A 111 7.41 -3.31 5.23
N PHE A 112 6.75 -4.26 5.90
CA PHE A 112 6.39 -5.54 5.28
C PHE A 112 5.45 -5.38 4.09
N ILE A 113 4.41 -4.55 4.23
CA ILE A 113 3.46 -4.26 3.15
C ILE A 113 4.20 -3.69 1.94
N GLN A 114 5.01 -2.65 2.13
CA GLN A 114 5.72 -1.99 1.03
C GLN A 114 6.72 -2.94 0.36
N MET A 115 7.55 -3.64 1.13
CA MET A 115 8.53 -4.57 0.55
C MET A 115 7.85 -5.71 -0.21
N LEU A 116 6.82 -6.32 0.38
CA LEU A 116 6.11 -7.43 -0.26
C LEU A 116 5.39 -6.97 -1.52
N SER A 117 4.75 -5.80 -1.49
CA SER A 117 4.04 -5.24 -2.65
C SER A 117 4.97 -4.92 -3.82
N ILE A 118 6.19 -4.44 -3.53
CA ILE A 118 7.19 -4.14 -4.56
C ILE A 118 7.74 -5.43 -5.20
N GLN A 119 7.93 -6.48 -4.41
CA GLN A 119 8.50 -7.75 -4.89
C GLN A 119 7.43 -8.66 -5.55
N HIS A 120 6.20 -8.63 -5.04
CA HIS A 120 5.11 -9.52 -5.44
C HIS A 120 3.77 -8.75 -5.55
N PRO A 121 3.62 -7.82 -6.53
CA PRO A 121 2.45 -6.95 -6.63
C PRO A 121 1.12 -7.72 -6.79
N GLN A 122 1.13 -8.84 -7.50
CA GLN A 122 -0.06 -9.66 -7.76
C GLN A 122 -0.59 -10.38 -6.50
N VAL A 123 0.27 -10.64 -5.51
CA VAL A 123 -0.07 -11.39 -4.30
C VAL A 123 -1.05 -10.62 -3.40
N GLY A 124 -0.97 -9.29 -3.38
CA GLY A 124 -1.92 -8.47 -2.61
C GLY A 124 -3.28 -8.33 -3.30
N LEU A 125 -3.31 -8.41 -4.63
CA LEU A 125 -4.49 -8.13 -5.45
C LEU A 125 -5.63 -9.13 -5.21
N VAL A 126 -5.31 -10.40 -4.92
CA VAL A 126 -6.32 -11.43 -4.59
C VAL A 126 -7.21 -11.04 -3.39
N ASN A 127 -6.73 -10.14 -2.53
CA ASN A 127 -7.45 -9.66 -1.35
C ASN A 127 -8.13 -8.29 -1.56
N LEU A 128 -8.15 -7.75 -2.78
CA LEU A 128 -8.73 -6.44 -3.07
C LEU A 128 -10.21 -6.30 -2.63
N PRO A 129 -11.10 -7.29 -2.84
CA PRO A 129 -12.48 -7.20 -2.34
C PRO A 129 -12.55 -6.99 -0.82
N PHE A 130 -11.71 -7.71 -0.06
CA PHE A 130 -11.60 -7.55 1.38
C PHE A 130 -11.11 -6.15 1.78
N TYR A 131 -10.15 -5.58 1.04
CA TYR A 131 -9.68 -4.22 1.31
C TYR A 131 -10.75 -3.17 1.02
N CYS A 132 -11.59 -3.38 0.01
CA CYS A 132 -12.72 -2.50 -0.28
C CYS A 132 -13.78 -2.51 0.82
N GLU A 133 -14.09 -3.69 1.39
CA GLU A 133 -14.96 -3.82 2.57
C GLU A 133 -14.35 -3.15 3.80
N LEU A 134 -13.05 -3.38 4.04
CA LEU A 134 -12.33 -2.78 5.15
C LEU A 134 -12.34 -1.25 5.04
N ARG A 135 -12.06 -0.69 3.86
CA ARG A 135 -12.16 0.75 3.57
C ARG A 135 -13.53 1.30 3.93
N HIS A 136 -14.60 0.63 3.52
CA HIS A 136 -15.96 1.06 3.83
C HIS A 136 -16.19 1.14 5.35
N SER A 137 -15.70 0.15 6.12
CA SER A 137 -15.84 0.13 7.59
C SER A 137 -15.05 1.24 8.31
N ILE A 138 -13.93 1.69 7.76
CA ILE A 138 -13.05 2.70 8.38
C ILE A 138 -13.12 4.07 7.70
N GLN A 139 -14.04 4.28 6.76
CA GLN A 139 -14.13 5.51 5.95
C GLN A 139 -14.33 6.77 6.80
N ASN A 140 -14.93 6.67 7.98
CA ASN A 140 -15.09 7.83 8.88
C ASN A 140 -13.84 8.11 9.74
N GLN A 141 -12.82 7.25 9.68
CA GLN A 141 -11.56 7.38 10.41
C GLN A 141 -10.46 7.81 9.44
N THR A 142 -10.49 9.10 9.05
CA THR A 142 -9.64 9.66 7.97
C THR A 142 -8.18 9.22 8.01
N PRO A 143 -7.44 9.32 9.15
CA PRO A 143 -6.03 8.93 9.19
C PRO A 143 -5.81 7.45 8.87
N THR A 144 -6.61 6.57 9.46
CA THR A 144 -6.54 5.12 9.27
C THR A 144 -6.94 4.72 7.85
N CYS A 145 -7.98 5.35 7.30
CA CYS A 145 -8.41 5.12 5.92
C CYS A 145 -7.32 5.56 4.92
N LEU A 146 -6.72 6.74 5.09
CA LEU A 146 -5.58 7.16 4.27
C LEU A 146 -4.39 6.20 4.36
N SER A 147 -4.14 5.66 5.55
CA SER A 147 -3.12 4.63 5.78
C SER A 147 -3.41 3.33 5.02
N LEU A 148 -4.68 2.89 4.99
CA LEU A 148 -5.13 1.76 4.17
C LEU A 148 -4.93 2.02 2.67
N LEU A 149 -5.34 3.21 2.18
CA LEU A 149 -5.13 3.56 0.77
C LEU A 149 -3.64 3.55 0.40
N TRP A 150 -2.79 4.10 1.28
CA TRP A 150 -1.34 4.05 1.09
C TRP A 150 -0.81 2.61 1.06
N ALA A 151 -1.27 1.77 1.99
CA ALA A 151 -0.81 0.39 2.12
C ALA A 151 -1.14 -0.45 0.88
N VAL A 152 -2.41 -0.46 0.46
CA VAL A 152 -2.83 -1.22 -0.73
C VAL A 152 -2.31 -0.58 -2.00
N GLY A 153 -2.16 0.75 -2.03
CA GLY A 153 -1.55 1.47 -3.14
C GLY A 153 -0.12 1.03 -3.46
N GLN A 154 0.62 0.48 -2.50
CA GLN A 154 1.98 -0.03 -2.76
C GLN A 154 2.03 -1.13 -3.82
N LEU A 155 0.93 -1.87 -4.04
CA LEU A 155 0.84 -2.92 -5.06
C LEU A 155 1.02 -2.37 -6.49
N GLY A 156 0.65 -1.11 -6.71
CA GLY A 156 0.79 -0.43 -8.01
C GLY A 156 2.15 0.24 -8.23
N HIS A 157 3.13 0.07 -7.35
CA HIS A 157 4.38 0.85 -7.42
C HIS A 157 5.17 0.61 -8.71
N ASN A 158 5.28 -0.66 -9.13
CA ASN A 158 6.02 -1.09 -10.33
C ASN A 158 5.14 -1.87 -11.33
N ASP A 159 3.82 -1.92 -11.10
CA ASP A 159 2.88 -2.69 -11.91
C ASP A 159 1.68 -1.81 -12.23
N PHE A 160 1.61 -1.38 -13.50
CA PHE A 160 0.59 -0.44 -13.97
C PHE A 160 -0.82 -1.02 -13.87
N ILE A 161 -1.02 -2.26 -14.31
CA ILE A 161 -2.32 -2.95 -14.29
C ILE A 161 -2.83 -3.07 -12.85
N THR A 162 -1.97 -3.54 -11.95
CA THR A 162 -2.29 -3.69 -10.53
C THR A 162 -2.60 -2.34 -9.89
N GLY A 163 -1.79 -1.31 -10.20
CA GLY A 163 -2.03 0.04 -9.72
C GLY A 163 -3.33 0.63 -10.21
N LEU A 164 -3.69 0.39 -11.47
CA LEU A 164 -4.95 0.84 -12.06
C LEU A 164 -6.14 0.17 -11.37
N GLN A 165 -6.11 -1.16 -11.18
CA GLN A 165 -7.17 -1.88 -10.46
C GLN A 165 -7.36 -1.37 -9.03
N VAL A 166 -6.25 -1.20 -8.28
CA VAL A 166 -6.30 -0.62 -6.93
C VAL A 166 -6.89 0.79 -6.95
N TRP A 167 -6.50 1.63 -7.91
CA TRP A 167 -7.04 2.98 -8.02
C TRP A 167 -8.55 2.98 -8.28
N LEU A 168 -9.01 2.20 -9.26
CA LEU A 168 -10.41 2.13 -9.66
C LEU A 168 -11.31 1.56 -8.56
N ASP A 169 -10.94 0.42 -7.99
CA ASP A 169 -11.84 -0.30 -7.06
C ASP A 169 -11.79 0.27 -5.64
N LEU A 170 -10.59 0.68 -5.17
CA LEU A 170 -10.40 1.11 -3.79
C LEU A 170 -10.47 2.63 -3.64
N MET A 171 -9.89 3.40 -4.57
CA MET A 171 -9.65 4.83 -4.37
C MET A 171 -10.68 5.73 -5.04
N VAL A 172 -11.09 5.46 -6.29
CA VAL A 172 -12.08 6.27 -7.04
C VAL A 172 -13.39 6.44 -6.27
N PRO A 173 -13.93 5.45 -5.53
CA PRO A 173 -15.15 5.67 -4.75
C PRO A 173 -15.03 6.73 -3.64
N LEU A 174 -13.81 7.18 -3.31
CA LEU A 174 -13.54 8.26 -2.35
C LEU A 174 -13.23 9.60 -3.03
N ILE A 175 -13.14 9.67 -4.35
CA ILE A 175 -12.63 10.86 -5.07
C ILE A 175 -13.46 12.12 -4.82
N GLY A 176 -14.78 11.98 -4.62
CA GLY A 176 -15.68 13.10 -4.31
C GLY A 176 -15.62 13.60 -2.87
N LEU A 177 -14.90 12.89 -1.99
CA LEU A 177 -14.76 13.25 -0.58
C LEU A 177 -13.51 14.12 -0.38
N LYS A 178 -13.71 15.34 0.10
CA LYS A 178 -12.64 16.37 0.21
C LYS A 178 -11.40 15.92 0.98
N HIS A 179 -11.55 15.04 1.97
CA HIS A 179 -10.44 14.54 2.78
C HIS A 179 -9.57 13.50 2.08
N TYR A 180 -10.05 12.90 0.98
CA TYR A 180 -9.36 11.85 0.24
C TYR A 180 -8.98 12.26 -1.18
N SER A 181 -9.74 13.16 -1.79
CA SER A 181 -9.61 13.55 -3.21
C SER A 181 -8.18 13.83 -3.65
N ALA A 182 -7.43 14.60 -2.85
CA ALA A 182 -6.03 14.90 -3.15
C ALA A 182 -5.14 13.65 -3.18
N PHE A 183 -5.34 12.69 -2.28
CA PHE A 183 -4.59 11.44 -2.28
C PHE A 183 -4.96 10.56 -3.48
N VAL A 184 -6.26 10.44 -3.77
CA VAL A 184 -6.78 9.63 -4.88
C VAL A 184 -6.24 10.11 -6.22
N VAL A 185 -6.23 11.42 -6.46
CA VAL A 185 -5.74 12.00 -7.72
C VAL A 185 -4.22 11.92 -7.85
N ASP A 186 -3.49 12.09 -6.75
CA ASP A 186 -2.02 11.98 -6.71
C ASP A 186 -1.56 10.55 -7.00
N TYR A 187 -2.25 9.56 -6.42
CA TYR A 187 -2.02 8.14 -6.72
C TYR A 187 -2.27 7.83 -8.20
N GLY A 188 -3.43 8.23 -8.72
CA GLY A 188 -3.74 8.04 -10.15
C GLY A 188 -2.67 8.69 -11.05
N SER A 189 -2.24 9.90 -10.72
CA SER A 189 -1.17 10.59 -11.46
C SER A 189 0.14 9.82 -11.48
N THR A 190 0.48 9.17 -10.36
CA THR A 190 1.67 8.33 -10.26
C THR A 190 1.54 7.08 -11.13
N VAL A 191 0.40 6.38 -11.07
CA VAL A 191 0.13 5.17 -11.89
C VAL A 191 0.22 5.50 -13.38
N PHE A 192 -0.45 6.55 -13.85
CA PHE A 192 -0.38 6.98 -15.26
C PHE A 192 0.96 7.63 -15.65
N GLY A 193 1.74 8.10 -14.68
CA GLY A 193 3.07 8.69 -14.88
C GLY A 193 4.16 7.65 -15.08
N SER A 194 4.13 6.57 -14.30
CA SER A 194 5.20 5.55 -14.25
C SER A 194 5.10 4.49 -15.37
N GLY A 195 3.94 4.30 -16.00
CA GLY A 195 3.75 3.25 -17.02
C GLY A 195 2.79 3.59 -18.17
N GLY A 196 2.17 4.77 -18.18
CA GLY A 196 1.15 5.15 -19.17
C GLY A 196 1.67 5.56 -20.56
N GLY A 197 2.95 5.38 -20.85
CA GLY A 197 3.58 5.81 -22.12
C GLY A 197 3.16 4.98 -23.34
N ASP A 198 2.87 3.69 -23.14
CA ASP A 198 2.47 2.73 -24.19
C ASP A 198 1.02 2.21 -23.96
N GLY A 199 0.26 2.83 -23.06
CA GLY A 199 -0.81 2.18 -22.28
C GLY A 199 -2.26 2.32 -22.78
N ALA A 200 -2.53 2.74 -24.01
CA ALA A 200 -3.92 2.87 -24.49
C ALA A 200 -4.65 1.51 -24.55
N GLU A 201 -3.99 0.45 -25.03
CA GLU A 201 -4.56 -0.90 -25.10
C GLU A 201 -4.73 -1.52 -23.70
N SER A 202 -3.72 -1.35 -22.84
CA SER A 202 -3.68 -1.88 -21.47
C SER A 202 -4.70 -1.22 -20.52
N CYS A 203 -4.99 0.08 -20.71
CA CYS A 203 -6.07 0.76 -19.99
C CYS A 203 -7.45 0.17 -20.33
N GLY A 204 -7.71 -0.15 -21.61
CA GLY A 204 -9.02 -0.64 -22.07
C GLY A 204 -9.40 -2.01 -21.52
N GLU A 205 -8.42 -2.86 -21.17
CA GLU A 205 -8.67 -4.18 -20.56
C GLU A 205 -9.18 -4.10 -19.12
N VAL A 206 -8.81 -3.04 -18.40
CA VAL A 206 -9.12 -2.88 -16.97
C VAL A 206 -10.22 -1.83 -16.75
N LEU A 207 -10.26 -0.79 -17.58
CA LEU A 207 -11.16 0.35 -17.41
C LEU A 207 -12.55 0.03 -17.95
N GLY A 208 -13.47 -0.30 -17.05
CA GLY A 208 -14.88 -0.42 -17.38
C GLY A 208 -15.52 0.92 -17.77
N VAL A 209 -16.62 0.84 -18.53
CA VAL A 209 -17.39 2.01 -18.99
C VAL A 209 -17.87 2.87 -17.82
N ARG A 210 -18.26 2.26 -16.70
CA ARG A 210 -18.76 2.96 -15.52
C ARG A 210 -17.66 3.77 -14.84
N GLU A 211 -16.48 3.18 -14.71
CA GLU A 211 -15.31 3.79 -14.10
C GLU A 211 -14.83 4.98 -14.95
N PHE A 212 -14.84 4.82 -16.27
CA PHE A 212 -14.57 5.90 -17.22
C PHE A 212 -15.53 7.08 -17.04
N PHE A 213 -16.85 6.83 -17.04
CA PHE A 213 -17.83 7.90 -16.82
C PHE A 213 -17.72 8.55 -15.45
N THR A 214 -17.39 7.77 -14.41
CA THR A 214 -17.14 8.33 -13.07
C THR A 214 -15.96 9.31 -13.11
N ILE A 215 -14.86 8.96 -13.78
CA ILE A 215 -13.71 9.86 -13.95
C ILE A 215 -14.09 11.10 -14.78
N LEU A 216 -14.89 10.94 -15.85
CA LEU A 216 -15.43 12.05 -16.65
C LEU A 216 -16.27 13.02 -15.80
N ASP A 217 -17.15 12.50 -14.95
CA ASP A 217 -18.02 13.33 -14.12
C ASP A 217 -17.19 14.17 -13.13
N PHE A 218 -16.12 13.62 -12.56
CA PHE A 218 -15.25 14.40 -11.66
C PHE A 218 -14.33 15.38 -12.37
N THR A 219 -13.94 15.09 -13.61
CA THR A 219 -13.09 15.99 -14.42
C THR A 219 -13.87 17.17 -14.96
N TRP A 220 -15.09 16.96 -15.46
CA TRP A 220 -15.91 18.01 -16.09
C TRP A 220 -17.04 18.55 -15.24
N SER A 221 -17.46 17.91 -14.15
CA SER A 221 -18.54 18.48 -13.34
C SER A 221 -18.07 19.76 -12.62
N SER A 222 -18.96 20.75 -12.67
CA SER A 222 -18.91 21.98 -11.89
C SER A 222 -19.42 21.78 -10.45
N SER A 223 -19.76 20.54 -10.07
CA SER A 223 -20.15 20.19 -8.71
C SER A 223 -18.94 20.39 -7.80
N GLY A 224 -19.06 21.19 -6.75
CA GLY A 224 -17.94 21.58 -5.86
C GLY A 224 -17.31 20.47 -5.01
N SER A 225 -17.31 19.23 -5.51
CA SER A 225 -16.74 18.03 -4.90
C SER A 225 -15.20 18.06 -4.90
N LEU A 226 -14.59 18.55 -5.99
CA LEU A 226 -13.13 18.71 -6.11
C LEU A 226 -12.69 20.17 -5.97
N THR A 227 -11.49 20.39 -5.43
CA THR A 227 -10.84 21.70 -5.48
C THR A 227 -10.28 21.95 -6.89
N LYS A 228 -10.23 23.20 -7.33
CA LYS A 228 -9.71 23.56 -8.68
C LYS A 228 -8.34 22.96 -9.00
N PRO A 229 -7.34 22.93 -8.08
CA PRO A 229 -6.05 22.29 -8.36
C PRO A 229 -6.17 20.78 -8.60
N VAL A 230 -6.94 20.08 -7.77
CA VAL A 230 -7.15 18.62 -7.86
C VAL A 230 -7.90 18.27 -9.15
N GLN A 231 -8.91 19.07 -9.51
CA GLN A 231 -9.65 18.91 -10.76
C GLN A 231 -8.74 19.10 -12.00
N ARG A 232 -7.87 20.11 -11.99
CA ARG A 232 -6.90 20.33 -13.09
C ARG A 232 -5.91 19.17 -13.22
N GLN A 233 -5.46 18.61 -12.09
CA GLN A 233 -4.57 17.44 -12.11
C GLN A 233 -5.30 16.23 -12.70
N LEU A 234 -6.54 15.96 -12.29
CA LEU A 234 -7.35 14.89 -12.86
C LEU A 234 -7.61 15.11 -14.37
N PHE A 235 -7.87 16.36 -14.79
CA PHE A 235 -8.03 16.72 -16.20
C PHE A 235 -6.76 16.41 -17.01
N ALA A 236 -5.57 16.64 -16.46
CA ALA A 236 -4.31 16.30 -17.11
C ALA A 236 -4.07 14.79 -17.28
N LEU A 237 -4.77 13.95 -16.50
CA LEU A 237 -4.72 12.49 -16.66
C LEU A 237 -5.60 12.00 -17.80
N TYR A 238 -6.66 12.74 -18.15
CA TYR A 238 -7.64 12.30 -19.13
C TYR A 238 -7.07 11.86 -20.48
N PRO A 239 -6.09 12.56 -21.11
CA PRO A 239 -5.53 12.11 -22.38
C PRO A 239 -4.88 10.72 -22.32
N LYS A 240 -4.47 10.26 -21.14
CA LYS A 240 -3.88 8.93 -20.89
C LYS A 240 -4.93 7.86 -20.58
N VAL A 241 -6.11 8.29 -20.16
CA VAL A 241 -7.28 7.44 -19.87
C VAL A 241 -8.12 7.23 -21.12
N LYS A 242 -8.08 8.19 -22.05
CA LYS A 242 -8.81 8.15 -23.32
C LYS A 242 -8.18 7.11 -24.26
N VAL A 243 -8.89 6.00 -24.41
CA VAL A 243 -8.72 5.03 -25.52
C VAL A 243 -9.22 5.67 -26.82
#